data_AF-A0A139TV65-F1
#
_entry.id   AF-A0A139TV65-F1
#
_cell.length_a   1.000
_cell.length_b   1.000
_cell.length_c   1.000
_cell.angle_alpha   90.00
_cell.angle_beta   90.00
_cell.angle_gamma   90.00
#
_symmetry.space_group_name_H-M   'P 1'
#
loop_
_entity.id
_entity.type
_entity.pdbx_description
1 polymer ?
#
loop_
_entity_poly.entity_id
_entity_poly.type
_entity_poly.pdbx_seq_one_letter_code
_entity_poly.pdbx_strand_id
1 'polypeptide(L)'
;MDMHSHLLWGVDDGARTQAESLELISLLKKRGFRGACCTPHVISRYPWNTATSLKVRFRELVNAVPDGDFELRLAAEYMLDDHFERQFTEEEPLSPDGTHILVELPQYRLPDAWMDMLLLIKDRGYVPVLAHPERYGKILTPEELAALATQGILFQGNIGSLCGFYGQKCRELARKFQQENLYFWWGTDAHNAVMINKLRL
;
A
#
# COMPACT_ATOMS: atom_id res chain seq x y z
N MET A 1 7.78 11.00 -3.96
CA MET A 1 7.04 10.48 -2.80
C MET A 1 7.00 8.97 -2.93
N ASP A 2 7.22 8.23 -1.85
CA ASP A 2 6.89 6.80 -1.77
C ASP A 2 5.41 6.66 -1.41
N MET A 3 4.58 6.06 -2.25
CA MET A 3 3.12 6.01 -2.02
C MET A 3 2.65 4.79 -1.23
N HIS A 4 3.53 3.87 -0.86
CA HIS A 4 3.17 2.67 -0.12
C HIS A 4 4.36 2.19 0.73
N SER A 5 4.24 2.27 2.05
CA SER A 5 5.26 1.81 3.00
C SER A 5 4.71 1.54 4.40
N HIS A 6 5.30 0.56 5.10
CA HIS A 6 4.88 0.12 6.45
C HIS A 6 5.81 0.71 7.52
N LEU A 7 5.76 2.03 7.64
CA LEU A 7 6.66 2.80 8.51
C LEU A 7 6.11 3.01 9.93
N LEU A 8 4.80 2.85 10.17
CA LEU A 8 4.23 3.03 11.50
C LEU A 8 4.59 1.83 12.37
N TRP A 9 5.28 2.07 13.49
CA TRP A 9 5.74 0.95 14.29
C TRP A 9 4.60 0.26 15.03
N GLY A 10 4.70 -1.05 15.20
CA GLY A 10 3.90 -1.84 16.13
C GLY A 10 2.41 -1.90 15.81
N VAL A 11 2.01 -1.62 14.57
CA VAL A 11 0.62 -1.71 14.10
C VAL A 11 0.40 -2.85 13.11
N ASP A 12 1.44 -3.27 12.38
CA ASP A 12 1.40 -4.39 11.45
C ASP A 12 2.74 -5.15 11.41
N ASP A 13 3.06 -5.81 10.30
CA ASP A 13 4.30 -6.56 10.06
C ASP A 13 5.47 -5.69 9.54
N GLY A 14 5.30 -4.37 9.49
CA GLY A 14 6.36 -3.40 9.22
C GLY A 14 7.29 -3.16 10.41
N ALA A 15 7.62 -1.89 10.65
CA ALA A 15 8.44 -1.49 11.78
C ALA A 15 7.85 -1.98 13.12
N ARG A 16 8.69 -2.46 14.04
CA ARG A 16 8.26 -2.95 15.36
C ARG A 16 8.42 -1.91 16.46
N THR A 17 9.42 -1.05 16.33
CA THR A 17 9.74 -0.01 17.31
C THR A 17 9.86 1.36 16.64
N GLN A 18 9.70 2.43 17.42
CA GLN A 18 9.93 3.79 16.94
C GLN A 18 11.33 3.95 16.33
N ALA A 19 12.36 3.32 16.92
CA ALA A 19 13.72 3.37 16.40
C ALA A 19 13.81 2.74 14.99
N GLU A 20 13.14 1.62 14.76
CA GLU A 20 13.06 1.00 13.44
C GLU A 20 12.36 1.91 12.43
N SER A 21 11.24 2.55 12.78
CA SER A 21 10.57 3.52 11.89
C SER A 21 11.49 4.65 11.46
N LEU A 22 12.23 5.24 12.41
CA LEU A 22 13.19 6.31 12.12
C LEU A 22 14.35 5.82 11.25
N GLU A 23 14.81 4.58 11.44
CA GLU A 23 15.80 3.95 10.57
C GLU A 23 15.26 3.81 9.14
N LEU A 24 14.04 3.31 8.96
CA LEU A 24 13.43 3.15 7.63
C LEU A 24 13.30 4.50 6.92
N ILE A 25 12.82 5.54 7.61
CA ILE A 25 12.73 6.90 7.07
C ILE A 25 14.11 7.42 6.66
N SER A 26 15.14 7.23 7.50
CA SER A 26 16.52 7.61 7.18
C SER A 26 17.04 6.88 5.93
N LEU A 27 16.73 5.60 5.78
CA LEU A 27 17.11 4.82 4.60
C LEU A 27 16.36 5.31 3.34
N LEU A 28 15.06 5.60 3.42
CA LEU A 28 14.30 6.19 2.32
C LEU A 28 14.89 7.54 1.88
N LYS A 29 15.22 8.42 2.83
CA LYS A 29 15.94 9.69 2.55
C LYS A 29 17.25 9.43 1.78
N LYS A 30 18.08 8.50 2.26
CA LYS A 30 19.35 8.12 1.61
C LYS A 30 19.15 7.56 0.19
N ARG A 31 17.99 6.96 -0.08
CA ARG A 31 17.60 6.49 -1.43
C ARG A 31 17.02 7.59 -2.31
N GLY A 32 16.96 8.83 -1.85
CA GLY A 32 16.53 9.98 -2.62
C GLY A 32 15.03 10.29 -2.51
N PHE A 33 14.26 9.52 -1.73
CA PHE A 33 12.87 9.87 -1.46
C PHE A 33 12.79 11.17 -0.66
N ARG A 34 11.78 11.99 -0.98
CA ARG A 34 11.48 13.26 -0.29
C ARG A 34 10.32 13.16 0.69
N GLY A 35 9.69 12.00 0.74
CA GLY A 35 8.56 11.71 1.62
C GLY A 35 7.99 10.33 1.35
N ALA A 36 7.14 9.87 2.26
CA ALA A 36 6.49 8.58 2.20
C ALA A 36 5.05 8.63 2.75
N CYS A 37 4.18 7.82 2.18
CA CYS A 37 2.88 7.51 2.72
C CYS A 37 2.97 6.27 3.61
N CYS A 38 2.61 6.43 4.88
CA CYS A 38 2.41 5.31 5.79
C CYS A 38 1.08 4.63 5.44
N THR A 39 1.14 3.37 5.03
CA THR A 39 -0.03 2.59 4.57
C THR A 39 -0.12 1.28 5.37
N PRO A 40 -0.23 1.35 6.70
CA PRO A 40 -0.31 0.13 7.49
C PRO A 40 -1.53 -0.69 7.10
N HIS A 41 -1.46 -2.00 7.34
CA HIS A 41 -2.54 -2.92 7.04
C HIS A 41 -3.81 -2.63 7.87
N VAL A 42 -4.95 -2.48 7.21
CA VAL A 42 -6.29 -2.57 7.82
C VAL A 42 -6.93 -3.86 7.33
N ILE A 43 -6.75 -4.91 8.14
CA ILE A 43 -7.09 -6.30 7.80
C ILE A 43 -7.56 -7.04 9.06
N SER A 44 -8.24 -8.16 8.90
CA SER A 44 -8.74 -9.00 10.01
C SER A 44 -7.67 -9.44 11.03
N ARG A 45 -6.41 -9.63 10.61
CA ARG A 45 -5.27 -9.94 11.49
C ARG A 45 -4.91 -8.82 12.46
N TYR A 46 -5.17 -7.56 12.10
CA TYR A 46 -4.87 -6.38 12.91
C TYR A 46 -6.15 -5.63 13.28
N PRO A 47 -7.03 -6.23 14.12
CA PRO A 47 -8.34 -5.66 14.43
C PRO A 47 -8.27 -4.32 15.17
N TRP A 48 -7.11 -3.97 15.72
CA TRP A 48 -6.83 -2.72 16.43
C TRP A 48 -6.49 -1.56 15.49
N ASN A 49 -6.25 -1.82 14.20
CA ASN A 49 -5.93 -0.81 13.20
C ASN A 49 -7.23 -0.19 12.67
N THR A 50 -7.67 0.87 13.34
CA THR A 50 -8.78 1.73 12.88
C THR A 50 -8.20 3.06 12.39
N ALA A 51 -8.96 3.83 11.62
CA ALA A 51 -8.50 5.15 11.17
C ALA A 51 -8.15 6.04 12.38
N THR A 52 -8.92 5.95 13.46
CA THR A 52 -8.66 6.65 14.72
C THR A 52 -7.34 6.22 15.37
N SER A 53 -7.10 4.91 15.57
CA SER A 53 -5.89 4.44 16.25
C SER A 53 -4.62 4.73 15.43
N LEU A 54 -4.71 4.58 14.11
CA LEU A 54 -3.62 4.87 13.19
C LEU A 54 -3.30 6.36 13.12
N LYS A 55 -4.29 7.26 13.18
CA LYS A 55 -4.06 8.72 13.30
C LYS A 55 -3.28 9.08 14.56
N VAL A 56 -3.52 8.38 15.68
CA VAL A 56 -2.77 8.60 16.93
C VAL A 56 -1.31 8.17 16.73
N ARG A 57 -1.06 6.93 16.30
CA ARG A 57 0.31 6.42 16.06
C ARG A 57 1.06 7.25 15.00
N PHE A 58 0.37 7.75 13.99
CA PHE A 58 0.96 8.64 12.99
C PHE A 58 1.44 9.97 13.57
N ARG A 59 0.66 10.60 14.47
CA ARG A 59 1.11 11.82 15.16
C ARG A 59 2.35 11.56 16.02
N GLU A 60 2.41 10.42 16.70
CA GLU A 60 3.60 10.00 17.45
C GLU A 60 4.82 9.87 16.52
N LEU A 61 4.66 9.27 15.34
CA LEU A 61 5.74 9.16 14.35
C LEU A 61 6.20 10.53 13.85
N VAL A 62 5.26 11.40 13.44
CA VAL A 62 5.60 12.75 12.95
C VAL A 62 6.37 13.53 14.01
N ASN A 63 5.97 13.45 15.28
CA ASN A 63 6.68 14.11 16.39
C ASN A 63 8.07 13.52 16.68
N ALA A 64 8.30 12.25 16.32
CA ALA A 64 9.57 11.56 16.51
C ALA A 64 10.58 11.82 15.38
N VAL A 65 10.14 12.26 14.20
CA VAL A 65 11.04 12.56 13.08
C VAL A 65 11.76 13.88 13.37
N PRO A 66 13.11 13.89 13.46
CA PRO A 66 13.87 15.07 13.88
C PRO A 66 13.88 16.20 12.84
N ASP A 67 13.70 15.88 11.55
CA ASP A 67 13.82 16.84 10.46
C ASP A 67 12.51 16.90 9.65
N GLY A 68 11.96 18.11 9.48
CA GLY A 68 10.76 18.36 8.67
C GLY A 68 10.99 18.35 7.14
N ASP A 69 12.13 17.86 6.68
CA ASP A 69 12.50 17.77 5.26
C ASP A 69 11.98 16.50 4.55
N PHE A 70 11.28 15.63 5.29
CA PHE A 70 10.63 14.45 4.77
C PHE A 70 9.13 14.51 4.98
N GLU A 71 8.40 14.61 3.88
CA GLU A 71 6.95 14.67 3.92
C GLU A 71 6.40 13.30 4.33
N LEU A 72 5.64 13.26 5.43
CA LEU A 72 4.91 12.06 5.84
C LEU A 72 3.42 12.27 5.62
N ARG A 73 2.77 11.27 5.03
CA ARG A 73 1.31 11.19 4.91
C ARG A 73 0.80 9.91 5.54
N LEU A 74 -0.46 9.93 5.95
CA LEU A 74 -1.16 8.77 6.47
C LEU A 74 -2.22 8.31 5.46
N ALA A 75 -2.20 7.02 5.16
CA ALA A 75 -3.26 6.28 4.50
C ALA A 75 -3.38 4.91 5.21
N ALA A 76 -4.01 3.93 4.56
CA ALA A 76 -3.92 2.53 4.97
C ALA A 76 -3.95 1.62 3.74
N GLU A 77 -3.41 0.41 3.86
CA GLU A 77 -3.63 -0.66 2.90
C GLU A 77 -4.80 -1.52 3.38
N TYR A 78 -5.97 -1.35 2.77
CA TYR A 78 -7.18 -2.09 3.14
C TYR A 78 -7.24 -3.42 2.41
N MET A 79 -7.25 -4.54 3.12
CA MET A 79 -7.46 -5.85 2.48
C MET A 79 -8.93 -6.01 2.08
N LEU A 80 -9.18 -6.44 0.85
CA LEU A 80 -10.49 -6.86 0.39
C LEU A 80 -10.80 -8.28 0.89
N ASP A 81 -10.93 -8.43 2.21
CA ASP A 81 -11.37 -9.64 2.90
C ASP A 81 -12.81 -9.49 3.43
N ASP A 82 -13.35 -10.53 4.05
CA ASP A 82 -14.73 -10.54 4.57
C ASP A 82 -14.99 -9.48 5.67
N HIS A 83 -13.96 -8.82 6.19
CA HIS A 83 -14.07 -7.76 7.21
C HIS A 83 -13.98 -6.36 6.59
N PHE A 84 -13.62 -6.24 5.31
CA PHE A 84 -13.40 -4.99 4.61
C PHE A 84 -14.57 -4.02 4.76
N GLU A 85 -15.79 -4.44 4.43
CA GLU A 85 -16.96 -3.57 4.42
C GLU A 85 -17.16 -2.90 5.78
N ARG A 86 -17.05 -3.68 6.86
CA ARG A 86 -17.15 -3.15 8.22
C ARG A 86 -16.04 -2.14 8.51
N GLN A 87 -14.78 -2.52 8.27
CA GLN A 87 -13.61 -1.67 8.54
C GLN A 87 -13.62 -0.38 7.71
N PHE A 88 -14.15 -0.43 6.49
CA PHE A 88 -14.23 0.70 5.57
C PHE A 88 -15.42 1.64 5.85
N THR A 89 -16.47 1.13 6.50
CA THR A 89 -17.71 1.89 6.70
C THR A 89 -17.88 2.47 8.11
N GLU A 90 -17.25 1.88 9.13
CA GLU A 90 -17.34 2.32 10.53
C GLU A 90 -16.70 3.69 10.79
N GLU A 91 -15.60 4.01 10.12
CA GLU A 91 -14.91 5.29 10.23
C GLU A 91 -14.63 5.89 8.85
N GLU A 92 -14.34 7.19 8.81
CA GLU A 92 -13.83 7.83 7.58
C GLU A 92 -12.50 7.17 7.17
N PRO A 93 -12.41 6.58 5.96
CA PRO A 93 -11.23 5.83 5.55
C PRO A 93 -10.01 6.72 5.39
N LEU A 94 -8.83 6.13 5.60
CA LEU A 94 -7.56 6.83 5.48
C LEU A 94 -7.12 6.91 4.02
N SER A 95 -7.00 8.15 3.53
CA SER A 95 -6.57 8.46 2.17
C SER A 95 -5.39 9.45 2.20
N PRO A 96 -4.36 9.26 1.35
CA PRO A 96 -3.21 10.16 1.32
C PRO A 96 -3.54 11.54 0.74
N ASP A 97 -4.67 11.69 0.03
CA ASP A 97 -5.09 12.91 -0.65
C ASP A 97 -6.60 13.20 -0.49
N GLY A 98 -7.32 12.39 0.27
CA GLY A 98 -8.75 12.54 0.51
C GLY A 98 -9.64 11.93 -0.58
N THR A 99 -9.10 11.27 -1.60
CA THR A 99 -9.89 10.68 -2.69
C THR A 99 -9.50 9.25 -3.03
N HIS A 100 -8.23 8.89 -2.91
CA HIS A 100 -7.75 7.57 -3.30
C HIS A 100 -7.62 6.62 -2.12
N ILE A 101 -8.07 5.37 -2.28
CA ILE A 101 -8.01 4.32 -1.24
C ILE A 101 -7.13 3.19 -1.75
N LEU A 102 -6.03 2.92 -1.04
CA LEU A 102 -5.15 1.80 -1.36
C LEU A 102 -5.78 0.49 -0.85
N VAL A 103 -5.90 -0.48 -1.74
CA VAL A 103 -6.50 -1.79 -1.44
C VAL A 103 -5.61 -2.94 -1.84
N GLU A 104 -5.64 -4.02 -1.06
CA GLU A 104 -4.91 -5.26 -1.31
C GLU A 104 -5.90 -6.42 -1.56
N LEU A 105 -5.57 -7.32 -2.50
CA LEU A 105 -6.28 -8.58 -2.68
C LEU A 105 -5.64 -9.72 -1.87
N PRO A 106 -6.45 -10.64 -1.31
CA PRO A 106 -5.94 -11.86 -0.70
C PRO A 106 -5.16 -12.72 -1.73
N GLN A 107 -3.93 -13.08 -1.39
CA GLN A 107 -2.99 -13.69 -2.35
C GLN A 107 -3.30 -15.14 -2.77
N TYR A 108 -4.19 -15.83 -2.06
CA TYR A 108 -4.48 -17.25 -2.30
C TYR A 108 -5.85 -17.50 -2.91
N ARG A 109 -6.87 -16.78 -2.44
CA ARG A 109 -8.26 -16.92 -2.91
C ARG A 109 -8.99 -15.61 -2.69
N LEU A 110 -9.61 -15.10 -3.75
CA LEU A 110 -10.46 -13.93 -3.68
C LEU A 110 -11.81 -14.31 -3.03
N PRO A 111 -12.31 -13.51 -2.07
CA PRO A 111 -13.70 -13.62 -1.61
C PRO A 111 -14.65 -13.42 -2.78
N ASP A 112 -15.80 -14.10 -2.82
CA ASP A 112 -16.71 -13.99 -3.97
C ASP A 112 -17.19 -12.55 -4.22
N ALA A 113 -17.27 -11.73 -3.16
CA ALA A 113 -17.72 -10.33 -3.18
C ALA A 113 -16.60 -9.29 -3.37
N TRP A 114 -15.36 -9.68 -3.70
CA TRP A 114 -14.24 -8.74 -3.78
C TRP A 114 -14.44 -7.58 -4.79
N MET A 115 -15.17 -7.85 -5.88
CA MET A 115 -15.55 -6.81 -6.85
C MET A 115 -16.59 -5.84 -6.28
N ASP A 116 -17.54 -6.35 -5.50
CA ASP A 116 -18.56 -5.52 -4.84
C ASP A 116 -17.91 -4.59 -3.81
N MET A 117 -16.83 -5.04 -3.15
CA MET A 117 -16.04 -4.19 -2.26
C MET A 117 -15.36 -3.02 -3.00
N LEU A 118 -14.89 -3.24 -4.23
CA LEU A 118 -14.36 -2.16 -5.07
C LEU A 118 -15.46 -1.18 -5.52
N LEU A 119 -16.67 -1.68 -5.79
CA LEU A 119 -17.82 -0.85 -6.10
C LEU A 119 -18.25 -0.01 -4.89
N LEU A 120 -18.25 -0.58 -3.68
CA LEU A 120 -18.54 0.14 -2.44
C LEU A 120 -17.63 1.36 -2.24
N ILE A 121 -16.34 1.24 -2.56
CA ILE A 121 -15.38 2.36 -2.51
C ILE A 121 -15.82 3.49 -3.44
N LYS A 122 -16.21 3.14 -4.67
CA LYS A 122 -16.66 4.09 -5.69
C LYS A 122 -17.99 4.74 -5.33
N ASP A 123 -18.94 3.97 -4.82
CA ASP A 123 -20.26 4.45 -4.40
C ASP A 123 -20.16 5.43 -3.21
N ARG A 124 -19.11 5.29 -2.39
CA ARG A 124 -18.77 6.24 -1.32
C ARG A 124 -17.98 7.46 -1.81
N GLY A 125 -17.73 7.59 -3.11
CA GLY A 125 -17.08 8.76 -3.71
C GLY A 125 -15.55 8.71 -3.77
N TYR A 126 -14.93 7.56 -3.46
CA TYR A 126 -13.48 7.39 -3.53
C TYR A 126 -13.07 6.64 -4.81
N VAL A 127 -11.76 6.65 -5.09
CA VAL A 127 -11.15 5.91 -6.20
C VAL A 127 -10.28 4.78 -5.63
N PRO A 128 -10.58 3.51 -5.91
CA PRO A 128 -9.73 2.41 -5.47
C PRO A 128 -8.41 2.41 -6.23
N VAL A 129 -7.32 2.21 -5.48
CA VAL A 129 -5.96 2.00 -5.98
C VAL A 129 -5.52 0.62 -5.57
N LEU A 130 -5.44 -0.31 -6.52
CA LEU A 130 -4.99 -1.67 -6.27
C LEU A 130 -3.47 -1.69 -6.03
N ALA A 131 -3.08 -2.13 -4.84
CA ALA A 131 -1.70 -2.31 -4.46
C ALA A 131 -1.07 -3.48 -5.24
N HIS A 132 0.14 -3.26 -5.75
CA HIS A 132 1.03 -4.25 -6.35
C HIS A 132 0.34 -5.32 -7.22
N PRO A 133 -0.49 -4.93 -8.22
CA PRO A 133 -1.30 -5.85 -9.01
C PRO A 133 -0.49 -6.94 -9.72
N GLU A 134 0.79 -6.67 -10.02
CA GLU A 134 1.72 -7.64 -10.58
C GLU A 134 1.98 -8.87 -9.69
N ARG A 135 1.60 -8.83 -8.41
CA ARG A 135 1.75 -9.95 -7.45
C ARG A 135 0.61 -10.97 -7.56
N TYR A 136 -0.49 -10.63 -8.24
CA TYR A 136 -1.68 -11.48 -8.31
C TYR A 136 -1.73 -12.41 -9.54
N GLY A 137 -0.64 -12.51 -10.32
CA GLY A 137 -0.58 -13.36 -11.51
C GLY A 137 -0.78 -14.88 -11.29
N LYS A 138 -0.94 -15.32 -10.03
CA LYS A 138 -1.31 -16.70 -9.67
C LYS A 138 -2.82 -16.92 -9.58
N ILE A 139 -3.59 -15.85 -9.36
CA ILE A 139 -5.04 -15.90 -9.11
C ILE A 139 -5.84 -15.16 -10.17
N LEU A 140 -5.22 -14.21 -10.88
CA LEU A 140 -5.80 -13.48 -12.00
C LEU A 140 -4.82 -13.51 -13.18
N THR A 141 -5.36 -13.62 -14.38
CA THR A 141 -4.61 -13.47 -15.63
C THR A 141 -4.17 -12.00 -15.83
N PRO A 142 -3.11 -11.74 -16.61
CA PRO A 142 -2.73 -10.39 -16.98
C PRO A 142 -3.86 -9.59 -17.63
N GLU A 143 -4.73 -10.26 -18.40
CA GLU A 143 -5.89 -9.66 -19.06
C GLU A 143 -6.99 -9.28 -18.06
N GLU A 144 -7.31 -10.16 -17.09
CA GLU A 144 -8.25 -9.85 -16.01
C GLU A 144 -7.75 -8.69 -15.15
N LEU A 145 -6.46 -8.67 -14.82
CA LEU A 145 -5.84 -7.56 -14.11
C LEU A 145 -5.95 -6.27 -14.94
N ALA A 146 -5.47 -6.26 -16.19
CA ALA A 146 -5.56 -5.07 -17.04
C ALA A 146 -7.00 -4.56 -17.23
N ALA A 147 -8.00 -5.46 -17.25
CA ALA A 147 -9.41 -5.08 -17.31
C ALA A 147 -9.87 -4.27 -16.09
N LEU A 148 -9.30 -4.46 -14.91
CA LEU A 148 -9.59 -3.63 -13.72
C LEU A 148 -9.24 -2.16 -13.96
N ALA A 149 -8.13 -1.89 -14.65
CA ALA A 149 -7.74 -0.52 -15.00
C ALA A 149 -8.81 0.18 -15.85
N THR A 150 -9.43 -0.56 -16.78
CA THR A 150 -10.52 -0.03 -17.63
C THR A 150 -11.81 0.26 -16.86
N GLN A 151 -11.97 -0.33 -15.67
CA GLN A 151 -13.13 -0.13 -14.78
C GLN A 151 -12.94 1.04 -13.79
N GLY A 152 -11.86 1.82 -13.97
CA GLY A 152 -11.54 2.96 -13.12
C GLY A 152 -10.86 2.58 -11.80
N ILE A 153 -10.27 1.39 -11.73
CA ILE A 153 -9.41 0.99 -10.60
C ILE A 153 -7.98 1.38 -10.99
N LEU A 154 -7.35 2.25 -10.19
CA LEU A 154 -5.97 2.68 -10.46
C LEU A 154 -4.98 1.69 -9.88
N PHE A 155 -3.75 1.66 -10.39
CA PHE A 155 -2.72 0.74 -9.89
C PHE A 155 -1.58 1.46 -9.18
N GLN A 156 -1.13 0.88 -8.08
CA GLN A 156 0.13 1.22 -7.43
C GLN A 156 1.16 0.12 -7.70
N GLY A 157 2.22 0.42 -8.45
CA GLY A 157 3.28 -0.54 -8.77
C GLY A 157 4.32 -0.65 -7.67
N ASN A 158 4.75 -1.85 -7.33
CA ASN A 158 5.77 -2.09 -6.31
C ASN A 158 7.18 -2.11 -6.92
N ILE A 159 8.04 -1.22 -6.41
CA ILE A 159 9.42 -1.06 -6.90
C ILE A 159 10.25 -2.35 -6.68
N GLY A 160 9.99 -3.08 -5.60
CA GLY A 160 10.58 -4.38 -5.31
C GLY A 160 10.23 -5.44 -6.37
N SER A 161 9.04 -5.38 -6.97
CA SER A 161 8.64 -6.25 -8.08
C SER A 161 9.53 -6.06 -9.31
N LEU A 162 9.85 -4.81 -9.68
CA LEU A 162 10.80 -4.50 -10.76
C LEU A 162 12.22 -5.00 -10.46
N CYS A 163 12.59 -5.01 -9.18
CA CYS A 163 13.86 -5.54 -8.67
C CYS A 163 13.88 -7.08 -8.57
N GLY A 164 12.74 -7.76 -8.78
CA GLY A 164 12.62 -9.21 -8.77
C GLY A 164 12.45 -9.86 -7.39
N PHE A 165 12.03 -9.09 -6.37
CA PHE A 165 11.85 -9.62 -5.00
C PHE A 165 10.82 -10.75 -4.93
N TYR A 166 9.78 -10.66 -5.77
CA TYR A 166 8.65 -11.59 -5.80
C TYR A 166 8.72 -12.61 -6.96
N GLY A 167 9.92 -12.81 -7.51
CA GLY A 167 10.20 -13.80 -8.55
C GLY A 167 10.04 -13.30 -9.98
N GLN A 168 10.45 -14.15 -10.93
CA GLN A 168 10.57 -13.78 -12.35
C GLN A 168 9.24 -13.38 -12.98
N LYS A 169 8.18 -14.18 -12.77
CA LYS A 169 6.85 -13.92 -13.35
C LYS A 169 6.27 -12.59 -12.89
N CYS A 170 6.41 -12.27 -11.59
CA CYS A 170 5.97 -10.99 -11.04
C CYS A 170 6.76 -9.83 -11.66
N ARG A 171 8.09 -9.98 -11.82
CA ARG A 171 8.92 -8.96 -12.47
C ARG A 171 8.54 -8.73 -13.93
N GLU A 172 8.25 -9.78 -14.68
CA GLU A 172 7.81 -9.71 -16.08
C GLU A 172 6.47 -8.96 -16.20
N LEU A 173 5.50 -9.29 -15.33
CA LEU A 173 4.21 -8.62 -15.29
C LEU A 173 4.34 -7.15 -14.86
N ALA A 174 5.19 -6.85 -13.88
CA ALA A 174 5.50 -5.48 -13.47
C ALA A 174 6.06 -4.65 -14.62
N ARG A 175 6.96 -5.22 -15.42
CA ARG A 175 7.52 -4.54 -16.60
C ARG A 175 6.50 -4.34 -17.71
N LYS A 176 5.61 -5.32 -17.93
CA LYS A 176 4.50 -5.20 -18.87
C LYS A 176 3.60 -4.03 -18.49
N PHE A 177 3.10 -4.01 -17.25
CA PHE A 177 2.23 -2.93 -16.76
C PHE A 177 2.91 -1.56 -16.74
N GLN A 178 4.23 -1.52 -16.48
CA GLN A 178 5.02 -0.30 -16.62
C GLN A 178 5.08 0.20 -18.07
N GLN A 179 5.34 -0.69 -19.04
CA GLN A 179 5.40 -0.34 -20.47
C GLN A 179 4.04 0.11 -21.02
N GLU A 180 2.96 -0.45 -20.48
CA GLU A 180 1.58 -0.10 -20.82
C GLU A 180 1.09 1.15 -20.07
N ASN A 181 1.93 1.78 -19.23
CA ASN A 181 1.59 2.95 -18.40
C ASN A 181 0.36 2.74 -17.50
N LEU A 182 0.17 1.53 -16.97
CA LEU A 182 -0.98 1.20 -16.11
C LEU A 182 -0.81 1.68 -14.66
N TYR A 183 0.41 1.98 -14.23
CA TYR A 183 0.67 2.42 -12.87
C TYR A 183 0.39 3.91 -12.69
N PHE A 184 -0.53 4.21 -11.78
CA PHE A 184 -0.81 5.56 -11.30
C PHE A 184 0.22 6.01 -10.26
N TRP A 185 0.58 5.12 -9.33
CA TRP A 185 1.57 5.38 -8.28
C TRP A 185 2.66 4.33 -8.24
N TRP A 186 3.77 4.71 -7.61
CA TRP A 186 4.86 3.81 -7.24
C TRP A 186 5.05 3.82 -5.74
N GLY A 187 5.32 2.64 -5.18
CA GLY A 187 5.55 2.47 -3.76
C GLY A 187 6.61 1.41 -3.50
N THR A 188 7.29 1.53 -2.36
CA THR A 188 8.33 0.57 -1.99
C THR A 188 7.78 -0.69 -1.35
N ASP A 189 6.58 -0.61 -0.74
CA ASP A 189 6.01 -1.68 0.07
C ASP A 189 7.01 -2.14 1.17
N ALA A 190 7.80 -1.18 1.65
CA ALA A 190 8.91 -1.48 2.55
C ALA A 190 8.42 -1.76 3.96
N HIS A 191 8.74 -2.96 4.45
CA HIS A 191 8.47 -3.39 5.82
C HIS A 191 9.72 -3.35 6.73
N ASN A 192 10.92 -3.37 6.13
CA ASN A 192 12.17 -3.42 6.87
C ASN A 192 13.36 -2.86 6.06
N ALA A 193 14.47 -2.63 6.76
CA ALA A 193 15.69 -2.06 6.18
C ALA A 193 16.29 -2.91 5.05
N VAL A 194 16.13 -4.24 5.11
CA VAL A 194 16.65 -5.14 4.07
C VAL A 194 15.97 -4.88 2.73
N MET A 195 14.66 -4.65 2.72
CA MET A 195 13.92 -4.34 1.49
C MET A 195 14.40 -3.04 0.87
N ILE A 196 14.46 -1.95 1.66
CA ILE A 196 14.93 -0.63 1.19
C ILE A 196 16.36 -0.72 0.66
N ASN A 197 17.23 -1.47 1.35
CA ASN A 197 18.62 -1.60 0.95
C ASN A 197 18.83 -2.40 -0.36
N LYS A 198 17.90 -3.29 -0.69
CA LYS A 198 17.94 -4.07 -1.92
C LYS A 198 17.34 -3.35 -3.14
N LEU A 199 16.67 -2.22 -2.95
CA LEU A 199 16.11 -1.44 -4.06
C LEU A 199 17.24 -1.02 -5.01
N ARG A 200 17.01 -1.20 -6.32
CA ARG A 200 17.90 -0.77 -7.40
C ARG A 200 17.20 0.34 -8.17
N LEU A 201 17.20 1.53 -7.58
CA LEU A 201 16.65 2.76 -8.14
C LEU A 201 17.64 3.42 -9.10
#